data_AF-A0A4Y7T4D8-F1
#
_entry.id   AF-A0A4Y7T4D8-F1
#
_cell.length_a   1.000
_cell.length_b   1.000
_cell.length_c   1.000
_cell.angle_alpha   90.00
_cell.angle_beta   90.00
_cell.angle_gamma   90.00
#
_symmetry.space_group_name_H-M   'P 1'
#
loop_
_entity.id
_entity.type
_entity.pdbx_description
1 polymer ?
#
loop_
_entity_poly.entity_id
_entity_poly.type
_entity_poly.pdbx_seq_one_letter_code
_entity_poly.pdbx_strand_id
1 'polypeptide(L)'
;MGLYAFVAKTKKVSRPHGSRVPSQKSGRFTSNQHPQHHSHVLIVRAAPVVPVLLGPRIPRRNGSDAERDRWARDMCILFKPWRSPSELLSDAADWYLRLQHILPLLESNDRTVIENMSLMAEGKHARDA
;
A
#
# COMPACT_ATOMS: atom_id res chain seq x y z
N MET A 1 0.50 -6.62 7.67
CA MET A 1 1.17 -5.50 6.97
C MET A 1 0.36 -5.14 5.75
N GLY A 2 -0.03 -3.88 5.57
CA GLY A 2 -0.69 -3.38 4.36
C GLY A 2 0.29 -3.20 3.19
N LEU A 3 -0.25 -2.88 2.00
CA LEU A 3 0.55 -2.69 0.78
C LEU A 3 1.57 -1.55 0.92
N TYR A 4 1.18 -0.42 1.51
CA TYR A 4 2.07 0.72 1.72
C TYR A 4 3.31 0.32 2.52
N ALA A 5 3.10 -0.31 3.69
CA ALA A 5 4.17 -0.79 4.54
C ALA A 5 5.00 -1.90 3.86
N PHE A 6 4.38 -2.75 3.03
CA PHE A 6 5.09 -3.76 2.25
C PHE A 6 6.09 -3.14 1.28
N VAL A 7 5.66 -2.16 0.49
CA VAL A 7 6.52 -1.44 -0.46
C VAL A 7 7.59 -0.63 0.28
N ALA A 8 7.23 0.00 1.40
CA ALA A 8 8.15 0.79 2.22
C ALA A 8 9.28 -0.06 2.82
N LYS A 9 8.98 -1.31 3.25
CA LYS A 9 9.91 -2.16 4.02
C LYS A 9 10.61 -3.22 3.17
N THR A 10 10.18 -3.46 1.94
CA THR A 10 10.77 -4.50 1.08
C THR A 10 11.37 -3.95 -0.21
N LYS A 11 12.31 -4.69 -0.78
CA LYS A 11 12.79 -4.45 -2.15
C LYS A 11 12.97 -5.76 -2.89
N LYS A 12 12.65 -5.74 -4.18
CA LYS A 12 12.95 -6.83 -5.10
C LYS A 12 14.38 -6.69 -5.61
N VAL A 13 15.14 -7.77 -5.58
CA VAL A 13 16.52 -7.81 -6.08
C VAL A 13 16.67 -8.97 -7.06
N SER A 14 17.43 -8.73 -8.13
CA SER A 14 17.85 -9.78 -9.06
C SER A 14 18.91 -10.66 -8.40
N ARG A 15 18.90 -11.96 -8.71
CA ARG A 15 19.93 -12.91 -8.32
C ARG A 15 20.86 -13.16 -9.51
N PRO A 16 22.12 -12.70 -9.44
CA PRO A 16 23.15 -13.16 -10.38
C PRO A 16 23.31 -14.68 -10.30
N HIS A 17 23.51 -15.31 -11.45
CA HIS A 17 23.81 -16.75 -11.51
C HIS A 17 25.08 -17.05 -10.68
N GLY A 18 25.02 -18.05 -9.79
CA GLY A 18 26.15 -18.41 -8.91
C GLY A 18 26.32 -17.55 -7.64
N SER A 19 25.48 -16.54 -7.41
CA SER A 19 25.55 -15.73 -6.19
C SER A 19 24.97 -16.48 -4.97
N ARG A 20 25.67 -16.41 -3.83
CA ARG A 20 25.15 -16.92 -2.54
C ARG A 20 23.83 -16.22 -2.22
N VAL A 21 22.85 -17.00 -1.76
CA VAL A 21 21.57 -16.47 -1.23
C VAL A 21 21.89 -15.39 -0.20
N PRO A 22 21.34 -14.17 -0.31
CA PRO A 22 21.52 -13.15 0.70
C PRO A 22 21.14 -13.75 2.07
N SER A 23 22.04 -13.66 3.05
CA SER A 23 21.82 -14.22 4.39
C SER A 23 20.68 -13.54 5.17
N GLN A 24 20.15 -12.44 4.63
CA GLN A 24 19.01 -11.73 5.19
C GLN A 24 17.69 -12.42 4.84
N LYS A 25 16.74 -12.35 5.79
CA LYS A 25 15.33 -12.76 5.71
C LYS A 25 14.75 -12.47 4.31
N SER A 26 14.85 -13.44 3.40
CA SER A 26 14.49 -13.29 1.99
C SER A 26 13.28 -14.15 1.66
N GLY A 27 12.30 -13.54 1.00
CA GLY A 27 11.11 -14.20 0.50
C GLY A 27 11.26 -14.52 -0.99
N ARG A 28 10.81 -15.71 -1.40
CA ARG A 28 10.66 -16.08 -2.82
C ARG A 28 9.22 -15.86 -3.24
N PHE A 29 9.00 -15.74 -4.55
CA PHE A 29 7.65 -15.88 -5.10
C PHE A 29 7.11 -17.27 -4.72
N THR A 30 5.83 -17.36 -4.39
CA THR A 30 5.22 -18.59 -3.89
C THR A 30 5.02 -19.64 -4.99
N SER A 31 4.82 -19.21 -6.23
CA SER A 31 4.64 -20.09 -7.39
C SER A 31 5.92 -20.22 -8.20
N ASN A 32 6.29 -21.46 -8.52
CA ASN A 32 7.39 -21.77 -9.44
C ASN A 32 7.10 -21.36 -10.90
N GLN A 33 5.83 -21.19 -11.26
CA GLN A 33 5.40 -20.73 -12.59
C GLN A 33 5.56 -19.21 -12.75
N HIS A 34 5.80 -18.47 -11.66
CA HIS A 34 5.99 -17.03 -11.77
C HIS A 34 7.26 -16.72 -12.59
N PRO A 35 7.22 -15.83 -13.60
CA PRO A 35 8.37 -15.54 -14.47
C PRO A 35 9.65 -15.12 -13.74
N GLN A 36 9.51 -14.58 -12.52
CA GLN A 36 10.62 -14.10 -11.70
C GLN A 36 10.96 -15.03 -10.52
N HIS A 37 10.35 -16.21 -10.42
CA HIS A 37 10.54 -17.14 -9.29
C HIS A 37 12.01 -17.51 -9.07
N HIS A 38 12.72 -17.80 -10.16
CA HIS A 38 14.12 -18.25 -10.10
C HIS A 38 15.14 -17.10 -10.19
N SER A 39 14.74 -15.94 -10.72
CA SER A 39 15.64 -14.82 -11.00
C SER A 39 15.61 -13.73 -9.94
N HIS A 40 14.57 -13.65 -9.10
CA HIS A 40 14.41 -12.55 -8.16
C HIS A 40 13.99 -13.01 -6.77
N VAL A 41 14.33 -12.20 -5.77
CA VAL A 41 13.82 -12.36 -4.40
C VAL A 41 13.42 -11.03 -3.80
N LEU A 42 12.54 -11.11 -2.81
CA LEU A 42 12.21 -9.99 -1.93
C LEU A 42 13.12 -10.04 -0.71
N ILE A 43 13.69 -8.90 -0.36
CA ILE A 43 14.45 -8.73 0.87
C ILE A 43 13.87 -7.58 1.68
N VAL A 44 13.97 -7.71 3.00
CA VAL A 44 13.63 -6.62 3.93
C VAL A 44 14.73 -5.56 3.87
N ARG A 45 14.35 -4.29 3.79
CA ARG A 45 15.27 -3.16 3.81
C ARG A 45 15.82 -2.93 5.21
N ALA A 46 17.05 -2.43 5.31
CA ALA A 46 17.63 -2.01 6.59
C ALA A 46 16.87 -0.82 7.21
N ALA A 47 16.36 0.07 6.38
CA ALA A 47 15.50 1.19 6.77
C ALA A 47 14.29 1.28 5.84
N PRO A 48 13.10 1.64 6.36
CA PRO A 48 11.93 1.88 5.52
C PRO A 48 12.12 3.11 4.64
N VAL A 49 11.47 3.13 3.47
CA VAL A 49 11.43 4.27 2.56
C VAL A 49 10.00 4.79 2.41
N VAL A 50 9.84 6.03 1.97
CA VAL A 50 8.52 6.59 1.60
C VAL A 50 8.16 6.12 0.19
N PRO A 51 7.10 5.30 0.02
CA PRO A 51 6.63 4.91 -1.31
C PRO A 51 6.11 6.13 -2.08
N VAL A 52 6.57 6.29 -3.32
CA VAL A 52 6.02 7.28 -4.24
C VAL A 52 4.92 6.61 -5.04
N LEU A 53 3.69 7.14 -4.94
CA LEU A 53 2.56 6.67 -5.72
C LEU A 53 2.55 7.38 -7.07
N LEU A 54 2.68 6.59 -8.14
CA LEU A 54 2.61 7.08 -9.52
C LEU A 54 1.20 6.80 -10.05
N GLY A 55 0.54 7.84 -10.55
CA GLY A 55 -0.80 7.71 -11.12
C GLY A 55 -1.64 8.98 -10.97
N PRO A 56 -2.96 8.86 -11.17
CA PRO A 56 -3.91 9.94 -10.90
C PRO A 56 -3.79 10.43 -9.46
N ARG A 57 -4.21 11.68 -9.22
CA ARG A 57 -4.19 12.28 -7.88
C ARG A 57 -5.09 11.48 -6.93
N ILE A 58 -4.65 11.34 -5.69
CA ILE A 58 -5.49 10.75 -4.63
C ILE A 58 -6.74 11.63 -4.46
N PRO A 59 -7.94 11.04 -4.44
CA PRO A 59 -9.18 11.77 -4.23
C PRO A 59 -9.21 12.47 -2.88
N ARG A 60 -10.00 13.54 -2.76
CA ARG A 60 -10.10 14.31 -1.52
C ARG A 60 -11.00 13.61 -0.52
N ARG A 61 -10.55 13.57 0.74
CA ARG A 61 -11.37 13.11 1.87
C ARG A 61 -12.55 14.05 2.10
N ASN A 62 -12.27 15.36 2.12
CA ASN A 62 -13.26 16.41 2.33
C ASN A 62 -13.89 16.94 1.02
N GLY A 63 -13.95 16.09 -0.02
CA GLY A 63 -14.58 16.41 -1.31
C GLY A 63 -16.06 16.04 -1.37
N SER A 64 -16.57 15.80 -2.58
CA SER A 64 -17.89 15.18 -2.79
C SER A 64 -17.97 13.78 -2.18
N ASP A 65 -19.19 13.26 -1.93
CA ASP A 65 -19.36 11.89 -1.40
C ASP A 65 -18.68 10.84 -2.29
N ALA A 66 -18.75 11.01 -3.61
CA ALA A 66 -18.07 10.14 -4.56
C ALA A 66 -16.53 10.25 -4.49
N GLU A 67 -15.98 11.42 -4.22
CA GLU A 67 -14.54 11.57 -3.96
C GLU A 67 -14.14 10.93 -2.63
N ARG A 68 -14.95 11.11 -1.58
CA ARG A 68 -14.71 10.52 -0.26
C ARG A 68 -14.71 9.00 -0.31
N ASP A 69 -15.65 8.40 -1.03
CA ASP A 69 -15.71 6.95 -1.21
C ASP A 69 -14.49 6.42 -2.01
N ARG A 70 -14.10 7.11 -3.09
CA ARG A 70 -12.88 6.75 -3.84
C ARG A 70 -11.61 6.92 -3.00
N TRP A 71 -11.51 7.98 -2.21
CA TRP A 71 -10.42 8.18 -1.25
C TRP A 71 -10.36 7.02 -0.26
N ALA A 72 -11.52 6.61 0.27
CA ALA A 72 -11.58 5.52 1.22
C ALA A 72 -11.18 4.17 0.61
N ARG A 73 -11.56 3.92 -0.64
CA ARG A 73 -11.09 2.77 -1.42
C ARG A 73 -9.57 2.74 -1.53
N ASP A 74 -8.97 3.87 -1.90
CA ASP A 74 -7.51 3.97 -2.05
C ASP A 74 -6.79 3.72 -0.72
N MET A 75 -7.30 4.28 0.38
CA MET A 75 -6.75 4.03 1.72
C MET A 75 -6.91 2.56 2.15
N CYS A 76 -8.06 1.93 1.84
CA CYS A 76 -8.24 0.50 2.07
C CYS A 76 -7.20 -0.33 1.31
N ILE A 77 -6.98 -0.04 0.02
CA ILE A 77 -5.98 -0.76 -0.80
C ILE A 77 -4.57 -0.62 -0.21
N LEU A 78 -4.21 0.59 0.22
CA LEU A 78 -2.86 0.88 0.69
C LEU A 78 -2.58 0.36 2.11
N PHE A 79 -3.52 0.50 3.04
CA PHE A 79 -3.26 0.30 4.46
C PHE A 79 -3.91 -0.94 5.06
N LYS A 80 -5.04 -1.40 4.53
CA LYS A 80 -5.64 -2.66 4.98
C LYS A 80 -4.67 -3.81 4.65
N PRO A 81 -4.42 -4.76 5.55
CA PRO A 81 -3.82 -6.03 5.17
C PRO A 81 -4.80 -6.84 4.30
N TRP A 82 -4.36 -7.30 3.13
CA TRP A 82 -5.12 -8.18 2.25
C TRP A 82 -4.19 -9.07 1.44
N ARG A 83 -4.65 -10.27 1.06
CA ARG A 83 -3.94 -11.19 0.17
C ARG A 83 -4.65 -11.40 -1.16
N SER A 84 -5.96 -11.20 -1.17
CA SER A 84 -6.81 -11.27 -2.35
C SER A 84 -7.66 -10.01 -2.48
N PRO A 85 -8.01 -9.58 -3.71
CA PRO A 85 -8.88 -8.41 -3.90
C PRO A 85 -10.24 -8.54 -3.21
N SER A 86 -10.78 -9.75 -3.10
CA SER A 86 -12.05 -10.05 -2.40
C SER A 86 -12.03 -9.71 -0.91
N GLU A 87 -10.86 -9.56 -0.29
CA GLU A 87 -10.77 -9.17 1.12
C GLU A 87 -10.90 -7.64 1.31
N LEU A 88 -10.71 -6.84 0.27
CA LEU A 88 -10.69 -5.37 0.36
C LEU A 88 -12.07 -4.83 0.72
N LEU A 89 -13.05 -5.21 -0.10
CA LEU A 89 -14.45 -4.90 0.07
C LEU A 89 -15.14 -6.25 0.32
N SER A 90 -15.53 -6.47 1.57
CA SER A 90 -16.43 -7.59 1.93
C SER A 90 -17.83 -7.30 1.36
N ASP A 91 -18.89 -7.94 1.83
CA ASP A 91 -20.29 -7.66 1.46
C ASP A 91 -20.76 -6.19 1.69
N ALA A 92 -19.92 -5.32 2.25
CA ALA A 92 -20.21 -3.90 2.39
C ALA A 92 -20.02 -3.20 1.03
N ALA A 93 -21.07 -2.57 0.49
CA ALA A 93 -20.99 -1.81 -0.76
C ALA A 93 -20.30 -0.43 -0.63
N ASP A 94 -19.93 -0.01 0.58
CA ASP A 94 -19.43 1.33 0.90
C ASP A 94 -17.97 1.28 1.41
N TRP A 95 -17.07 1.94 0.69
CA TRP A 95 -15.65 1.95 1.02
C TRP A 95 -15.34 2.84 2.22
N TYR A 96 -16.09 3.92 2.39
CA TYR A 96 -15.90 4.84 3.51
C TYR A 96 -16.28 4.19 4.83
N LEU A 97 -17.42 3.50 4.89
CA LEU A 97 -17.81 2.70 6.05
C LEU A 97 -16.76 1.61 6.34
N ARG A 98 -16.30 0.91 5.30
CA ARG A 98 -15.23 -0.09 5.44
C ARG A 98 -13.95 0.50 6.02
N LEU A 99 -13.55 1.69 5.56
CA LEU A 99 -12.38 2.40 6.06
C LEU A 99 -12.55 2.73 7.56
N GLN A 100 -13.72 3.22 7.97
CA GLN A 100 -13.98 3.53 9.38
C GLN A 100 -13.83 2.31 10.30
N HIS A 101 -14.19 1.11 9.83
CA HIS A 101 -13.97 -0.11 10.60
C HIS A 101 -12.49 -0.53 10.71
N ILE A 102 -11.67 -0.23 9.69
CA ILE A 102 -10.25 -0.62 9.71
C ILE A 102 -9.37 0.41 10.40
N LEU A 103 -9.71 1.70 10.39
CA LEU A 103 -8.89 2.77 10.96
C LEU A 103 -8.47 2.51 12.42
N PRO A 104 -9.35 2.07 13.33
CA PRO A 104 -8.98 1.76 14.72
C PRO A 104 -8.00 0.58 14.84
N LEU A 105 -7.97 -0.30 13.84
CA LEU A 105 -7.11 -1.49 13.81
C LEU A 105 -5.72 -1.20 13.24
N LEU A 106 -5.52 -0.03 12.64
CA LEU A 106 -4.24 0.37 12.08
C LEU A 106 -3.28 0.91 13.14
N GLU A 107 -1.99 0.70 12.92
CA GLU A 107 -0.93 1.29 13.73
C GLU A 107 -1.03 2.83 13.70
N SER A 108 -0.56 3.49 14.77
CA SER A 108 -0.58 4.96 14.85
C SER A 108 0.13 5.61 13.66
N ASN A 109 1.28 5.05 13.26
CA ASN A 109 2.04 5.55 12.12
C ASN A 109 1.25 5.45 10.80
N ASP A 110 0.52 4.35 10.57
CA ASP A 110 -0.28 4.20 9.36
C ASP A 110 -1.40 5.24 9.30
N ARG A 111 -2.06 5.52 10.44
CA ARG A 111 -3.07 6.58 10.55
C ARG A 111 -2.49 7.96 10.26
N THR A 112 -1.31 8.27 10.81
CA THR A 112 -0.61 9.54 10.54
C THR A 112 -0.27 9.69 9.05
N VAL A 113 0.16 8.60 8.38
CA VAL A 113 0.42 8.64 6.94
C VAL A 113 -0.87 8.91 6.16
N ILE A 114 -1.98 8.24 6.48
CA ILE A 114 -3.29 8.48 5.85
C ILE A 114 -3.71 9.95 5.98
N GLU A 115 -3.57 10.53 7.18
CA GLU A 115 -3.90 11.94 7.44
C GLU A 115 -3.03 12.87 6.60
N ASN A 116 -1.71 12.67 6.59
CA ASN A 116 -0.79 13.47 5.79
C ASN A 116 -1.10 13.39 4.28
N MET A 117 -1.39 12.19 3.77
CA MET A 117 -1.79 12.00 2.37
C MET A 117 -3.06 12.78 2.03
N SER A 118 -4.04 12.80 2.95
CA SER A 118 -5.29 13.53 2.79
C SER A 118 -5.07 15.05 2.79
N LEU A 119 -4.29 15.56 3.75
CA LEU A 119 -3.95 16.98 3.84
C LEU A 119 -3.19 17.47 2.60
N MET A 120 -2.26 16.69 2.08
CA MET A 120 -1.53 17.05 0.85
C MET A 120 -2.46 17.11 -0.37
N ALA A 121 -3.40 16.17 -0.50
CA ALA A 121 -4.37 16.17 -1.60
C ALA A 121 -5.29 17.41 -1.53
N GLU A 122 -5.73 17.76 -0.32
CA GLU A 122 -6.59 18.93 -0.06
C GLU A 122 -5.84 20.25 -0.30
N GLY A 123 -4.64 20.40 0.25
CA GLY A 123 -3.83 21.61 0.07
C GLY A 123 -3.43 21.85 -1.38
N LYS A 124 -3.14 20.78 -2.13
CA LYS A 124 -2.86 20.89 -3.57
C LYS A 124 -4.09 21.40 -4.34
N HIS A 125 -5.28 20.91 -4.00
CA HIS A 125 -6.51 21.39 -4.63
C HIS A 125 -6.80 22.85 -4.29
N ALA A 126 -6.67 23.25 -3.02
CA ALA A 126 -6.87 24.64 -2.61
C ALA A 126 -5.92 25.62 -3.30
N ARG A 127 -4.71 25.18 -3.65
CA ARG A 127 -3.73 25.97 -4.41
C ARG A 127 -4.00 26.01 -5.91
N ASP A 128 -4.58 24.94 -6.46
CA ASP A 128 -4.82 24.78 -7.91
C ASP A 128 -6.24 25.24 -8.33
N ALA A 129 -7.10 25.59 -7.38
CA ALA A 129 -8.47 26.07 -7.58
C ALA A 129 -8.52 27.59 -7.74
#